data_AF-A0A7M5V0W3-F1
#
_entry.id   AF-A0A7M5V0W3-F1
#
_cell.length_a   1.000
_cell.length_b   1.000
_cell.length_c   1.000
_cell.angle_alpha   90.00
_cell.angle_beta   90.00
_cell.angle_gamma   90.00
#
_symmetry.space_group_name_H-M   'P 1'
#
loop_
_entity.id
_entity.type
_entity.pdbx_description
1 polymer ?
#
loop_
_entity_poly.entity_id
_entity_poly.type
_entity_poly.pdbx_seq_one_letter_code
_entity_poly.pdbx_strand_id
1 'polypeptide(L)'
;MYREILLNGPNIVGYVRLMLVFTGCLFFNNTVFITFVSLSAILDMFDGYLARKWNQETRFGEWLDVVIDLFTRGLLWCRALPNFGFLIFGFEFLVFVAIQANSHNSENRAWQERKRGLNWLAAMTVSKGFKTIPGAIAIIGLWVLPVWACIMMNSDTSFLVDFLSFSPKTADSFEFLITAFLITSRFHCLHVELSILKNYILDLLES
;
A
#
# COMPACT_ATOMS: atom_id res chain seq x y z
N MET A 1 0.20 -30.58 -5.31
CA MET A 1 0.83 -29.36 -5.84
C MET A 1 -0.07 -28.12 -5.75
N TYR A 2 -1.04 -27.88 -6.64
CA TYR A 2 -1.82 -26.60 -6.62
C TYR A 2 -2.63 -26.40 -5.33
N ARG A 3 -3.31 -27.44 -4.84
CA ARG A 3 -4.10 -27.37 -3.60
C ARG A 3 -3.25 -27.04 -2.37
N GLU A 4 -2.02 -27.54 -2.32
CA GLU A 4 -1.09 -27.28 -1.21
C GLU A 4 -0.60 -25.84 -1.22
N ILE A 5 -0.41 -25.25 -2.40
CA ILE A 5 -0.09 -23.83 -2.54
C ILE A 5 -1.30 -22.99 -2.10
N LEU A 6 -2.49 -23.25 -2.67
CA LEU A 6 -3.68 -22.45 -2.39
C LEU A 6 -4.09 -22.49 -0.91
N LEU A 7 -3.90 -23.63 -0.23
CA LEU A 7 -4.34 -23.82 1.16
C LEU A 7 -3.18 -23.83 2.17
N ASN A 8 -2.02 -23.28 1.83
CA ASN A 8 -0.94 -23.14 2.82
C ASN A 8 -1.30 -22.09 3.88
N GLY A 9 -0.61 -22.15 5.02
CA GLY A 9 -0.91 -21.28 6.16
C GLY A 9 -0.90 -19.78 5.83
N PRO A 10 0.13 -19.25 5.14
CA PRO A 10 0.18 -17.84 4.72
C PRO A 10 -1.01 -17.43 3.84
N ASN A 11 -1.38 -18.25 2.85
CA ASN A 11 -2.48 -17.92 1.95
C ASN A 11 -3.85 -18.00 2.66
N ILE A 12 -4.00 -18.88 3.65
CA ILE A 12 -5.20 -18.88 4.52
C ILE A 12 -5.31 -17.54 5.26
N VAL A 13 -4.21 -17.01 5.79
CA VAL A 13 -4.20 -15.68 6.41
C VAL A 13 -4.54 -14.59 5.39
N GLY A 14 -4.01 -14.67 4.17
CA GLY A 14 -4.41 -13.80 3.04
C GLY A 14 -5.92 -13.83 2.75
N TYR A 15 -6.54 -15.01 2.74
CA TYR A 15 -7.99 -15.10 2.56
C TYR A 15 -8.78 -14.51 3.73
N VAL A 16 -8.29 -14.66 4.97
CA VAL A 16 -8.89 -14.01 6.13
C VAL A 16 -8.78 -12.49 6.01
N ARG A 17 -7.64 -11.95 5.58
CA ARG A 17 -7.47 -10.51 5.27
C ARG A 17 -8.49 -10.03 4.25
N LEU A 18 -8.63 -10.75 3.14
CA LEU A 18 -9.62 -10.43 2.12
C LEU A 18 -11.05 -10.40 2.68
N MET A 19 -11.41 -11.38 3.51
CA MET A 19 -12.73 -11.43 4.17
C MET A 19 -12.95 -10.26 5.15
N LEU A 20 -11.91 -9.85 5.89
CA LEU A 20 -11.98 -8.67 6.75
C LEU A 20 -12.22 -7.40 5.95
N VAL A 21 -11.54 -7.24 4.82
CA VAL A 21 -11.73 -6.08 3.93
C VAL A 21 -13.16 -6.05 3.38
N PHE A 22 -13.68 -7.17 2.89
CA PHE A 22 -15.07 -7.26 2.42
C PHE A 22 -16.09 -7.01 3.53
N THR A 23 -15.85 -7.53 4.73
CA THR A 23 -16.69 -7.26 5.90
C THR A 23 -16.66 -5.77 6.24
N GLY A 24 -15.48 -5.15 6.18
CA GLY A 24 -15.31 -3.71 6.33
C GLY A 24 -16.15 -2.91 5.35
N CYS A 25 -16.27 -3.34 4.09
CA CYS A 25 -17.11 -2.67 3.08
C CYS A 25 -18.58 -2.56 3.50
N LEU A 26 -19.12 -3.50 4.28
CA LEU A 26 -20.49 -3.40 4.82
C LEU A 26 -20.66 -2.20 5.76
N PHE A 27 -19.56 -1.75 6.35
CA PHE A 27 -19.48 -0.62 7.25
C PHE A 27 -18.75 0.57 6.63
N PHE A 28 -18.67 0.66 5.29
CA PHE A 28 -17.83 1.64 4.57
C PHE A 28 -18.03 3.09 5.03
N ASN A 29 -19.25 3.48 5.40
CA ASN A 29 -19.57 4.84 5.86
C ASN A 29 -19.35 5.06 7.37
N ASN A 30 -19.05 4.01 8.13
CA ASN A 30 -18.89 4.02 9.58
C ASN A 30 -17.40 3.95 9.97
N THR A 31 -17.03 4.47 11.14
CA THR A 31 -15.68 4.38 11.69
C THR A 31 -15.19 2.94 11.86
N VAL A 32 -16.10 1.98 12.07
CA VAL A 32 -15.83 0.54 12.12
C VAL A 32 -15.08 0.03 10.86
N PHE A 33 -15.26 0.66 9.69
CA PHE A 33 -14.47 0.32 8.49
C PHE A 33 -12.96 0.39 8.73
N ILE A 34 -12.49 1.45 9.41
CA ILE A 34 -11.07 1.67 9.68
C ILE A 34 -10.53 0.56 10.60
N THR A 35 -11.35 0.05 11.52
CA THR A 35 -10.99 -1.08 12.40
C THR A 35 -10.75 -2.35 11.59
N PHE A 36 -11.64 -2.70 10.65
CA PHE A 36 -11.47 -3.88 9.80
C PHE A 36 -10.25 -3.77 8.90
N VAL A 37 -10.04 -2.61 8.28
CA VAL A 37 -8.87 -2.37 7.43
C VAL A 37 -7.57 -2.43 8.24
N SER A 38 -7.54 -1.82 9.44
CA SER A 38 -6.39 -1.89 10.35
C SER A 38 -6.09 -3.33 10.77
N LEU A 39 -7.11 -4.13 11.07
CA LEU A 39 -6.92 -5.54 11.44
C LEU A 39 -6.36 -6.35 10.25
N SER A 40 -6.86 -6.11 9.04
CA SER A 40 -6.33 -6.72 7.81
C SER A 40 -4.85 -6.38 7.59
N ALA A 41 -4.48 -5.10 7.78
CA ALA A 41 -3.08 -4.65 7.66
C ALA A 41 -2.17 -5.23 8.76
N ILE A 42 -2.68 -5.48 9.96
CA ILE A 42 -1.92 -6.18 11.01
C ILE A 42 -1.67 -7.63 10.61
N LEU A 43 -2.68 -8.32 10.05
CA LEU A 43 -2.56 -9.71 9.60
C LEU A 43 -1.58 -9.89 8.43
N ASP A 44 -1.42 -8.88 7.58
CA ASP A 44 -0.40 -8.86 6.52
C ASP A 44 1.01 -9.13 7.06
N MET A 45 1.36 -8.48 8.18
CA MET A 45 2.66 -8.70 8.81
C MET A 45 2.87 -10.17 9.22
N PHE A 46 1.79 -10.88 9.54
CA PHE A 46 1.84 -12.29 9.95
C PHE A 46 1.97 -13.24 8.75
N ASP A 47 1.29 -13.02 7.63
CA ASP A 47 1.38 -13.95 6.50
C ASP A 47 2.80 -14.00 5.92
N GLY A 48 3.47 -12.86 5.74
CA GLY A 48 4.85 -12.81 5.28
C GLY A 48 5.82 -13.40 6.29
N TYR A 49 5.57 -13.18 7.60
CA TYR A 49 6.37 -13.81 8.65
C TYR A 49 6.23 -15.34 8.62
N LEU A 50 5.00 -15.85 8.49
CA LEU A 50 4.72 -17.28 8.42
C LEU A 50 5.29 -17.91 7.14
N ALA A 51 5.21 -17.22 6.00
CA ALA A 51 5.76 -17.69 4.74
C ALA A 51 7.27 -17.94 4.84
N ARG A 52 8.01 -16.98 5.41
CA ARG A 52 9.45 -17.11 5.67
C ARG A 52 9.76 -18.17 6.72
N LYS A 53 9.01 -18.20 7.82
CA LYS A 53 9.25 -19.12 8.94
C LYS A 53 9.01 -20.58 8.55
N TRP A 54 8.02 -20.83 7.69
CA TRP A 54 7.65 -22.18 7.26
C TRP A 54 8.20 -22.56 5.88
N ASN A 55 8.99 -21.68 5.25
CA ASN A 55 9.51 -21.89 3.90
C ASN A 55 8.40 -22.17 2.87
N GLN A 56 7.30 -21.41 2.97
CA GLN A 56 6.10 -21.50 2.15
C GLN A 56 5.91 -20.27 1.24
N GLU A 57 6.98 -19.55 0.94
CA GLU A 57 6.97 -18.43 0.00
C GLU A 57 6.62 -18.92 -1.41
N THR A 58 5.59 -18.32 -2.03
CA THR A 58 5.13 -18.70 -3.37
C THR A 58 4.77 -17.46 -4.17
N ARG A 59 4.97 -17.50 -5.49
CA ARG A 59 4.58 -16.40 -6.40
C ARG A 59 3.09 -16.05 -6.30
N PHE A 60 2.24 -17.05 -6.07
CA PHE A 60 0.81 -16.84 -5.86
C PHE A 60 0.53 -16.05 -4.59
N GLY A 61 1.18 -16.41 -3.47
CA GLY A 61 1.03 -15.69 -2.20
C GLY A 61 1.53 -14.25 -2.30
N GLU A 62 2.69 -14.03 -2.90
CA GLU A 62 3.23 -12.67 -3.16
C GLU A 62 2.27 -11.83 -4.02
N TRP A 63 1.67 -12.42 -5.05
CA TRP A 63 0.69 -11.72 -5.88
C TRP A 63 -0.62 -11.44 -5.14
N LEU A 64 -1.14 -12.42 -4.40
CA LEU A 64 -2.38 -12.31 -3.63
C LEU A 64 -2.28 -11.17 -2.60
N ASP A 65 -1.15 -11.08 -1.91
CA ASP A 65 -0.86 -10.03 -0.95
C ASP A 65 -0.95 -8.63 -1.59
N VAL A 66 -0.22 -8.41 -2.69
CA VAL A 66 -0.24 -7.13 -3.42
C VAL A 66 -1.63 -6.74 -3.90
N VAL A 67 -2.45 -7.71 -4.32
CA VAL A 67 -3.84 -7.47 -4.76
C VAL A 67 -4.74 -7.05 -3.60
N ILE A 68 -4.65 -7.72 -2.45
CA ILE A 68 -5.44 -7.38 -1.24
C ILE A 68 -5.07 -5.97 -0.78
N ASP A 69 -3.78 -5.67 -0.75
CA ASP A 69 -3.23 -4.37 -0.39
C ASP A 69 -3.73 -3.24 -1.30
N LEU A 70 -3.68 -3.47 -2.61
CA LEU A 70 -4.15 -2.52 -3.61
C LEU A 70 -5.66 -2.26 -3.48
N PHE A 71 -6.44 -3.31 -3.26
CA PHE A 71 -7.89 -3.18 -3.05
C PHE A 71 -8.20 -2.41 -1.77
N THR A 72 -7.48 -2.72 -0.68
CA THR A 72 -7.63 -2.04 0.62
C THR A 72 -7.32 -0.56 0.52
N ARG A 73 -6.19 -0.19 -0.12
CA ARG A 73 -5.84 1.22 -0.36
C ARG A 73 -6.84 1.91 -1.28
N GLY A 74 -7.33 1.23 -2.31
CA GLY A 74 -8.38 1.75 -3.18
C GLY A 74 -9.64 2.14 -2.42
N LEU A 75 -10.10 1.28 -1.51
CA LEU A 75 -11.25 1.58 -0.65
C LEU A 75 -10.97 2.76 0.29
N LEU A 76 -9.78 2.82 0.89
CA LEU A 76 -9.39 3.96 1.73
C LEU A 76 -9.38 5.28 0.94
N TRP A 77 -8.85 5.28 -0.29
CA TRP A 77 -8.88 6.47 -1.16
C TRP A 77 -10.30 6.87 -1.55
N CYS A 78 -11.14 5.92 -1.92
CA CYS A 78 -12.55 6.19 -2.24
C CYS A 78 -13.32 6.72 -1.04
N ARG A 79 -12.97 6.32 0.19
CA ARG A 79 -13.55 6.88 1.41
C ARG A 79 -13.02 8.28 1.70
N ALA A 80 -11.70 8.45 1.64
CA ALA A 80 -11.00 9.70 1.93
C ALA A 80 -11.31 10.83 0.93
N LEU A 81 -11.53 10.47 -0.34
CA LEU A 81 -11.77 11.40 -1.44
C LEU A 81 -12.93 10.87 -2.29
N PRO A 82 -14.20 11.00 -1.87
CA PRO A 82 -15.34 10.38 -2.54
C PRO A 82 -15.47 10.68 -4.04
N ASN A 83 -15.06 11.89 -4.45
CA ASN A 83 -15.16 12.34 -5.84
C ASN A 83 -13.94 11.99 -6.71
N PHE A 84 -12.79 11.64 -6.12
CA PHE A 84 -11.52 11.52 -6.86
C PHE A 84 -10.65 10.32 -6.46
N GLY A 85 -10.99 9.62 -5.38
CA GLY A 85 -10.21 8.50 -4.85
C GLY A 85 -10.03 7.37 -5.86
N PHE A 86 -11.02 7.15 -6.73
CA PHE A 86 -10.94 6.18 -7.82
C PHE A 86 -9.82 6.50 -8.83
N LEU A 87 -9.44 7.77 -9.00
CA LEU A 87 -8.33 8.15 -9.90
C LEU A 87 -6.99 7.72 -9.30
N ILE A 88 -6.81 7.90 -8.00
CA ILE A 88 -5.59 7.48 -7.30
C ILE A 88 -5.49 5.95 -7.32
N PHE A 89 -6.59 5.27 -6.99
CA PHE A 89 -6.67 3.81 -7.09
C PHE A 89 -6.37 3.30 -8.51
N GLY A 90 -7.00 3.91 -9.53
CA GLY A 90 -6.75 3.55 -10.92
C GLY A 90 -5.29 3.72 -11.32
N PHE A 91 -4.64 4.79 -10.85
CA PHE A 91 -3.22 5.01 -11.08
C PHE A 91 -2.34 3.96 -10.37
N GLU A 92 -2.59 3.67 -9.10
CA GLU A 92 -1.89 2.60 -8.37
C GLU A 92 -2.07 1.23 -9.07
N PHE A 93 -3.25 0.97 -9.62
CA PHE A 93 -3.53 -0.24 -10.40
C PHE A 93 -2.73 -0.31 -11.71
N LEU A 94 -2.59 0.80 -12.43
CA LEU A 94 -1.73 0.85 -13.63
C LEU A 94 -0.27 0.53 -13.30
N VAL A 95 0.24 1.06 -12.19
CA VAL A 95 1.60 0.77 -11.73
C VAL A 95 1.74 -0.72 -11.38
N PHE A 96 0.76 -1.29 -10.67
CA PHE A 96 0.73 -2.72 -10.38
C PHE A 96 0.78 -3.58 -11.64
N VAL A 97 -0.03 -3.25 -12.65
CA VAL A 97 -0.03 -3.96 -13.94
C VAL A 97 1.33 -3.88 -14.63
N ALA A 98 1.95 -2.69 -14.68
CA ALA A 98 3.27 -2.51 -15.27
C ALA A 98 4.35 -3.34 -14.54
N ILE A 99 4.32 -3.36 -13.20
CA ILE A 99 5.23 -4.17 -12.39
C ILE A 99 5.02 -5.67 -12.68
N GLN A 100 3.77 -6.13 -12.75
CA GLN A 100 3.44 -7.53 -12.94
C GLN A 100 3.78 -8.02 -14.35
N ALA A 101 3.54 -7.20 -15.37
CA ALA A 101 3.90 -7.49 -16.76
C ALA A 101 5.41 -7.69 -16.90
N ASN A 102 6.22 -6.80 -16.30
CA ASN A 102 7.68 -6.93 -16.30
C ASN A 102 8.16 -8.13 -15.45
N SER A 103 7.46 -8.46 -14.37
CA SER A 103 7.84 -9.60 -13.52
C SER A 103 7.68 -10.96 -14.19
N HIS A 104 6.76 -11.09 -15.14
CA HIS A 104 6.50 -12.36 -15.84
C HIS A 104 7.61 -12.70 -16.85
N ASN A 105 8.36 -11.71 -17.33
CA ASN A 105 9.43 -11.88 -18.32
C ASN A 105 10.79 -12.23 -17.69
N SER A 106 10.93 -12.18 -16.37
CA SER A 106 12.21 -12.38 -15.68
C SER A 106 12.24 -13.71 -14.90
N GLU A 107 13.03 -14.70 -15.34
CA GLU A 107 13.08 -16.01 -14.67
C GLU A 107 13.88 -15.99 -13.35
N ASN A 108 14.78 -15.02 -13.10
CA ASN A 108 15.62 -15.03 -11.90
C ASN A 108 16.11 -13.67 -11.36
N ARG A 109 15.61 -12.51 -11.85
CA ARG A 109 16.13 -11.18 -11.43
C ARG A 109 15.10 -10.05 -11.35
N ALA A 110 13.85 -10.36 -10.99
CA ALA A 110 12.74 -9.39 -10.94
C ALA A 110 13.08 -8.05 -10.24
N TRP A 111 13.90 -8.06 -9.19
CA TRP A 111 14.26 -6.84 -8.45
C TRP A 111 15.44 -6.04 -9.02
N GLN A 112 16.37 -6.68 -9.74
CA GLN A 112 17.50 -5.99 -10.38
C GLN A 112 17.03 -5.33 -11.68
N GLU A 113 16.12 -5.98 -12.41
CA GLU A 113 15.50 -5.42 -13.61
C GLU A 113 14.56 -4.25 -13.28
N ARG A 114 13.84 -4.30 -12.16
CA ARG A 114 13.02 -3.18 -11.65
C ARG A 114 13.80 -1.89 -11.39
N LYS A 115 15.14 -1.93 -11.30
CA LYS A 115 15.98 -0.72 -11.14
C LYS A 115 16.46 -0.15 -12.48
N ARG A 116 16.36 -0.89 -13.57
CA ARG A 116 16.85 -0.49 -14.88
C ARG A 116 16.07 0.73 -15.36
N GLY A 117 16.80 1.78 -15.78
CA GLY A 117 16.21 3.04 -16.26
C GLY A 117 15.62 3.96 -15.18
N LEU A 118 15.58 3.54 -13.90
CA LEU A 118 15.08 4.41 -12.83
C LEU A 118 16.11 5.51 -12.52
N ASN A 119 15.62 6.71 -12.19
CA ASN A 119 16.48 7.75 -11.64
C ASN A 119 17.03 7.33 -10.26
N TRP A 120 18.06 8.03 -9.79
CA TRP A 120 18.78 7.67 -8.57
C TRP A 120 17.87 7.53 -7.34
N LEU A 121 16.88 8.42 -7.22
CA LEU A 121 16.00 8.49 -6.06
C LEU A 121 14.99 7.35 -6.07
N ALA A 122 14.36 7.10 -7.22
CA ALA A 122 13.47 5.96 -7.41
C ALA A 122 14.21 4.62 -7.22
N ALA A 123 15.42 4.50 -7.76
CA ALA A 123 16.26 3.31 -7.59
C ALA A 123 16.64 3.07 -6.11
N MET A 124 16.93 4.14 -5.35
CA MET A 124 17.19 4.07 -3.91
C MET A 124 15.94 3.68 -3.12
N THR A 125 14.77 4.20 -3.51
CA THR A 125 13.48 3.94 -2.87
C THR A 125 13.10 2.46 -2.98
N VAL A 126 13.21 1.86 -4.16
CA VAL A 126 12.88 0.44 -4.38
C VAL A 126 13.98 -0.51 -3.90
N SER A 127 15.15 0.01 -3.52
CA SER A 127 16.29 -0.83 -3.13
C SER A 127 16.02 -1.61 -1.83
N LYS A 128 16.60 -2.82 -1.75
CA LYS A 128 16.41 -3.76 -0.62
C LYS A 128 14.93 -4.06 -0.30
N GLY A 129 14.03 -3.94 -1.29
CA GLY A 129 12.59 -4.11 -1.09
C GLY A 129 12.01 -3.05 -0.16
N PHE A 130 12.29 -1.77 -0.44
CA PHE A 130 11.83 -0.60 0.32
C PHE A 130 12.35 -0.47 1.76
N LYS A 131 13.33 -1.28 2.18
CA LYS A 131 13.95 -1.22 3.52
C LYS A 131 14.96 -0.07 3.70
N THR A 132 14.90 0.96 2.87
CA THR A 132 15.71 2.18 2.97
C THR A 132 14.87 3.33 3.53
N ILE A 133 15.52 4.41 3.97
CA ILE A 133 14.80 5.60 4.46
C ILE A 133 13.82 6.15 3.38
N PRO A 134 14.23 6.36 2.12
CA PRO A 134 13.29 6.77 1.08
C PRO A 134 12.18 5.73 0.83
N GLY A 135 12.51 4.44 0.87
CA GLY A 135 11.53 3.35 0.76
C GLY A 135 10.47 3.40 1.85
N ALA A 136 10.90 3.59 3.10
CA ALA A 136 10.00 3.74 4.25
C ALA A 136 9.12 4.99 4.13
N ILE A 137 9.68 6.13 3.70
CA ILE A 137 8.91 7.35 3.45
C ILE A 137 7.85 7.10 2.37
N ALA A 138 8.20 6.43 1.27
CA ALA A 138 7.24 6.10 0.22
C ALA A 138 6.10 5.19 0.73
N ILE A 139 6.42 4.16 1.54
CA ILE A 139 5.41 3.28 2.16
C ILE A 139 4.50 4.07 3.11
N ILE A 140 5.07 4.97 3.93
CA ILE A 140 4.29 5.82 4.82
C ILE A 140 3.31 6.68 4.02
N GLY A 141 3.75 7.32 2.95
CA GLY A 141 2.87 8.09 2.08
C GLY A 141 1.80 7.24 1.36
N LEU A 142 2.12 6.00 1.03
CA LEU A 142 1.22 5.08 0.33
C LEU A 142 0.12 4.54 1.26
N TRP A 143 0.47 4.18 2.50
CA TRP A 143 -0.45 3.52 3.44
C TRP A 143 -1.03 4.44 4.51
N VAL A 144 -0.19 5.27 5.12
CA VAL A 144 -0.60 6.07 6.30
C VAL A 144 -1.44 7.26 5.87
N LEU A 145 -1.14 7.89 4.74
CA LEU A 145 -1.91 9.04 4.25
C LEU A 145 -3.40 8.73 4.04
N PRO A 146 -3.82 7.70 3.29
CA PRO A 146 -5.24 7.45 3.07
C PRO A 146 -5.98 7.03 4.35
N VAL A 147 -5.32 6.33 5.28
CA VAL A 147 -5.86 6.04 6.62
C VAL A 147 -6.03 7.33 7.42
N TRP A 148 -4.99 8.18 7.46
CA TRP A 148 -5.02 9.47 8.14
C TRP A 148 -6.14 10.36 7.61
N ALA A 149 -6.30 10.45 6.29
CA ALA A 149 -7.37 11.19 5.66
C ALA A 149 -8.77 10.65 6.06
N CYS A 150 -8.94 9.32 6.12
CA CYS A 150 -10.18 8.73 6.62
C CYS A 150 -10.46 9.09 8.09
N ILE A 151 -9.44 9.11 8.96
CA ILE A 151 -9.59 9.49 10.36
C ILE A 151 -10.02 10.95 10.46
N MET A 152 -9.31 11.86 9.78
CA MET A 152 -9.60 13.29 9.79
C MET A 152 -11.01 13.63 9.28
N MET A 153 -11.59 12.81 8.39
CA MET A 153 -12.98 12.99 7.94
C MET A 153 -14.05 12.58 8.95
N ASN A 154 -13.72 11.71 9.91
CA ASN A 154 -14.68 11.18 10.87
C ASN A 154 -14.62 11.86 12.24
N SER A 155 -13.66 12.75 12.45
CA SER A 155 -13.48 13.45 13.73
C SER A 155 -14.08 14.85 13.64
N ASP A 156 -15.07 15.14 14.50
CA ASP A 156 -15.63 16.50 14.68
C ASP A 156 -14.64 17.44 15.40
N THR A 157 -13.66 16.86 16.11
CA THR A 157 -12.60 17.50 16.89
C THR A 157 -11.23 17.01 16.42
N SER A 158 -10.16 17.78 16.69
CA SER A 158 -8.80 17.40 16.32
C SER A 158 -8.44 16.06 17.01
N PHE A 159 -8.06 15.05 16.24
CA PHE A 159 -7.73 13.69 16.73
C PHE A 159 -6.72 13.72 17.89
N LEU A 160 -5.73 14.63 17.84
CA LEU A 160 -4.73 14.76 18.90
C LEU A 160 -5.30 15.38 20.20
N VAL A 161 -6.38 16.16 20.14
CA VAL A 161 -7.07 16.65 21.36
C VAL A 161 -7.72 15.48 22.06
N ASP A 162 -8.47 14.65 21.32
CA ASP A 162 -9.23 13.54 21.89
C ASP A 162 -8.32 12.43 22.41
N PHE A 163 -7.20 12.16 21.72
CA PHE A 163 -6.32 11.05 22.05
C PHE A 163 -5.17 11.43 22.99
N LEU A 164 -4.57 12.62 22.85
CA LEU A 164 -3.38 13.04 23.61
C LEU A 164 -3.66 14.20 24.58
N SER A 165 -4.91 14.67 24.70
CA SER A 165 -5.28 15.80 25.57
C SER A 165 -4.47 17.08 25.31
N PHE A 166 -4.04 17.29 24.06
CA PHE A 166 -3.36 18.52 23.66
C PHE A 166 -4.30 19.71 23.68
N SER A 167 -3.74 20.92 23.83
CA SER A 167 -4.50 22.15 23.61
C SER A 167 -4.93 22.24 22.13
N PRO A 168 -6.14 22.71 21.80
CA PRO A 168 -6.64 22.74 20.42
C PRO A 168 -5.67 23.39 19.43
N LYS A 169 -5.11 24.57 19.79
CA LYS A 169 -4.15 25.28 18.91
C LYS A 169 -2.87 24.49 18.65
N THR A 170 -2.38 23.75 19.65
CA THR A 170 -1.20 22.90 19.49
C THR A 170 -1.52 21.67 18.65
N ALA A 171 -2.69 21.05 18.86
CA ALA A 171 -3.14 19.88 18.10
C ALA A 171 -3.25 20.21 16.61
N ASP A 172 -3.91 21.31 16.24
CA ASP A 172 -4.08 21.72 14.84
C ASP A 172 -2.74 21.93 14.13
N SER A 173 -1.76 22.52 14.84
CA SER A 173 -0.42 22.76 14.29
C SER A 173 0.32 21.45 14.02
N PHE A 174 0.21 20.47 14.94
CA PHE A 174 0.81 19.14 14.76
C PHE A 174 0.11 18.35 13.65
N GLU A 175 -1.22 18.35 13.60
CA GLU A 175 -1.98 17.67 12.55
C GLU A 175 -1.68 18.23 11.17
N PHE A 176 -1.49 19.55 11.05
CA PHE A 176 -1.02 20.18 9.83
C PHE A 176 0.37 19.65 9.42
N LEU A 177 1.33 19.60 10.35
CA LEU A 177 2.68 19.09 10.09
C LEU A 177 2.67 17.62 9.67
N ILE A 178 1.89 16.78 10.36
CA ILE A 178 1.71 15.37 10.02
C ILE A 178 1.13 15.24 8.61
N THR A 179 0.06 15.98 8.32
CA THR A 179 -0.59 15.97 7.00
C THR A 179 0.36 16.41 5.90
N ALA A 180 1.11 17.50 6.11
CA ALA A 180 2.10 18.00 5.15
C ALA A 180 3.21 16.96 4.88
N PHE A 181 3.70 16.28 5.92
CA PHE A 181 4.68 15.20 5.78
C PHE A 181 4.10 14.02 4.99
N LEU A 182 2.88 13.58 5.30
CA LEU A 182 2.22 12.46 4.61
C LEU A 182 1.94 12.77 3.14
N ILE A 183 1.50 13.99 2.81
CA ILE A 183 1.30 14.46 1.44
C ILE A 183 2.63 14.46 0.68
N THR A 184 3.68 15.02 1.27
CA THR A 184 5.03 15.04 0.67
C THR A 184 5.55 13.62 0.41
N SER A 185 5.29 12.71 1.36
CA SER A 185 5.63 11.29 1.25
C SER A 185 4.87 10.60 0.10
N ARG A 186 3.58 10.95 -0.11
CA ARG A 186 2.81 10.44 -1.25
C ARG A 186 3.30 10.99 -2.58
N PHE A 187 3.68 12.26 -2.65
CA PHE A 187 4.32 12.82 -3.85
C PHE A 187 5.64 12.13 -4.18
N HIS A 188 6.45 11.80 -3.17
CA HIS A 188 7.66 11.00 -3.36
C HIS A 188 7.33 9.61 -3.94
N CYS A 189 6.32 8.94 -3.41
CA CYS A 189 5.86 7.65 -3.94
C CYS A 189 5.34 7.76 -5.38
N LEU A 190 4.51 8.77 -5.69
CA LEU A 190 4.01 9.06 -7.04
C LEU A 190 5.15 9.28 -8.04
N HIS A 191 6.23 9.96 -7.63
CA HIS A 191 7.40 10.13 -8.48
C HIS A 191 8.07 8.80 -8.84
N VAL A 192 8.13 7.84 -7.90
CA VAL A 192 8.64 6.49 -8.15
C VAL A 192 7.72 5.71 -9.06
N GLU A 193 6.41 5.77 -8.83
CA GLU A 193 5.37 5.15 -9.65
C GLU A 193 5.44 5.62 -11.12
N LEU A 194 5.55 6.94 -11.34
CA LEU A 194 5.72 7.52 -12.68
C LEU A 194 7.02 7.05 -13.35
N SER A 195 8.10 6.91 -12.58
CA SER A 195 9.37 6.42 -13.11
C SER A 195 9.26 4.95 -13.55
N ILE A 196 8.54 4.12 -12.79
CA ILE A 196 8.26 2.72 -13.14
C ILE A 196 7.43 2.66 -14.42
N LEU A 197 6.33 3.42 -14.50
CA LEU A 197 5.46 3.46 -15.68
C LEU A 197 6.21 3.94 -16.93
N LYS A 198 7.04 4.99 -16.80
CA LYS A 198 7.86 5.48 -17.91
C LYS A 198 8.76 4.37 -18.46
N ASN A 199 9.45 3.64 -17.60
CA ASN A 199 10.35 2.57 -18.04
C ASN A 199 9.56 1.45 -18.71
N TYR A 200 8.42 1.06 -18.15
CA TYR A 200 7.56 0.05 -18.77
C TYR A 200 7.09 0.47 -20.18
N ILE A 201 6.71 1.74 -20.37
CA ILE A 201 6.34 2.25 -21.71
C ILE A 201 7.53 2.20 -22.67
N LEU A 202 8.74 2.54 -22.21
CA LEU A 202 9.94 2.44 -23.05
C LEU A 202 10.24 0.99 -23.45
N ASP A 203 10.13 0.04 -22.50
CA ASP A 203 10.32 -1.38 -22.77
C ASP A 203 9.34 -1.89 -23.85
N LEU A 204 8.09 -1.43 -23.83
CA LEU A 204 7.08 -1.75 -24.85
C LEU A 204 7.34 -1.12 -26.22
N LEU A 205 7.99 0.04 -26.27
CA LEU A 205 8.34 0.70 -27.52
C LEU A 205 9.59 0.07 -28.18
N GLU A 206 10.43 -0.58 -27.38
CA GLU A 206 11.66 -1.25 -27.83
C GLU A 206 11.46 -2.74 -28.19
N SER A 207 10.27 -3.32 -27.92
CA SER A 207 9.92 -4.72 -28.21
C SER A 207 9.33 -4.94 -29.61
#